data_AF-A0A968ZFF1-F1
#
_entry.id   AF-A0A968ZFF1-F1
#
_cell.length_a   1.000
_cell.length_b   1.000
_cell.length_c   1.000
_cell.angle_alpha   90.00
_cell.angle_beta   90.00
_cell.angle_gamma   90.00
#
_symmetry.space_group_name_H-M   'P 1'
#
loop_
_entity.id
_entity.type
_entity.pdbx_description
1 polymer ?
#
loop_
_entity_poly.entity_id
_entity_poly.type
_entity_poly.pdbx_seq_one_letter_code
_entity_poly.pdbx_strand_id
1 'polypeptide(L)'
;MPHTSSEPRASANRHPVVSVLALLCFIVFGLVLGELLALLVLLPFFQFSWASAEHFLRTFSVYEAQALPLYLMQGASAIALFLVVPWIQLRFVEKRPLSGFFQRLPSWLELGLTLALALCFMFSLPPVIEWNKGLHLPAFLADTESWMRLMEDRAQQLTDLLTSFTDWPTLLLALLVMSVLPGVGEELLFRGLIQNYIHQATRNPHVGIWVSAFLFGFFIFSFWLNPTHVAGGAFWLSLFL
;
A
#
# COMPACT_ATOMS: atom_id res chain seq x y z
N MET A 1 -37.07 -21.96 4.86
CA MET A 1 -36.67 -21.07 3.74
C MET A 1 -35.16 -20.87 3.85
N PRO A 2 -34.34 -21.28 2.86
CA PRO A 2 -32.92 -21.01 2.93
C PRO A 2 -32.66 -19.58 2.43
N HIS A 3 -32.12 -18.73 3.31
CA HIS A 3 -31.58 -17.43 2.96
C HIS A 3 -30.34 -17.64 2.10
N THR A 4 -30.47 -17.47 0.78
CA THR A 4 -29.32 -17.33 -0.12
C THR A 4 -28.73 -15.95 0.09
N SER A 5 -27.65 -15.85 0.86
CA SER A 5 -26.78 -14.67 0.88
C SER A 5 -26.13 -14.54 -0.49
N SER A 6 -26.76 -13.76 -1.38
CA SER A 6 -26.19 -13.39 -2.66
C SER A 6 -25.02 -12.45 -2.40
N GLU A 7 -23.83 -13.02 -2.24
CA GLU A 7 -22.59 -12.25 -2.35
C GLU A 7 -22.65 -11.45 -3.66
N PRO A 8 -22.41 -10.13 -3.63
CA PRO A 8 -22.50 -9.32 -4.83
C PRO A 8 -21.31 -9.67 -5.73
N ARG A 9 -21.49 -10.64 -6.64
CA ARG A 9 -20.53 -11.06 -7.69
C ARG A 9 -19.98 -9.84 -8.42
N ALA A 10 -18.69 -9.49 -8.28
CA ALA A 10 -18.14 -8.41 -9.09
C ALA A 10 -18.30 -8.79 -10.57
N SER A 11 -18.86 -7.90 -11.36
CA SER A 11 -19.33 -8.15 -12.74
C SER A 11 -20.19 -9.43 -12.94
N ALA A 12 -21.52 -9.30 -12.88
CA ALA A 12 -22.42 -10.41 -13.20
C ALA A 12 -22.25 -10.99 -14.64
N ASN A 13 -21.51 -10.33 -15.54
CA ASN A 13 -21.41 -10.68 -16.96
C ASN A 13 -20.00 -10.55 -17.61
N ARG A 14 -18.91 -10.28 -16.87
CA ARG A 14 -17.55 -10.21 -17.46
C ARG A 14 -16.68 -11.37 -17.00
N HIS A 15 -15.81 -11.85 -17.88
CA HIS A 15 -14.88 -12.92 -17.54
C HIS A 15 -13.90 -12.40 -16.46
N PRO A 16 -13.68 -13.12 -15.35
CA PRO A 16 -12.89 -12.64 -14.20
C PRO A 16 -11.48 -12.15 -14.58
N VAL A 17 -10.85 -12.80 -15.56
CA VAL A 17 -9.53 -12.43 -16.08
C VAL A 17 -9.52 -11.02 -16.70
N VAL A 18 -10.60 -10.61 -17.37
CA VAL A 18 -10.70 -9.26 -17.96
C VAL A 18 -10.77 -8.21 -16.87
N SER A 19 -11.47 -8.48 -15.76
CA SER A 19 -11.55 -7.59 -14.61
C SER A 19 -10.19 -7.46 -13.90
N VAL A 20 -9.43 -8.56 -13.78
CA VAL A 20 -8.05 -8.54 -13.25
C VAL A 20 -7.12 -7.75 -14.16
N LEU A 21 -7.15 -7.98 -15.48
CA LEU A 21 -6.31 -7.23 -16.42
C LEU A 21 -6.66 -5.73 -16.43
N ALA A 22 -7.94 -5.38 -16.39
CA ALA A 22 -8.37 -3.99 -16.29
C ALA A 22 -7.87 -3.34 -15.00
N LEU A 23 -7.98 -4.03 -13.86
CA LEU A 23 -7.44 -3.57 -12.58
C LEU A 23 -5.93 -3.29 -12.65
N LEU A 24 -5.15 -4.21 -13.21
CA LEU A 24 -3.70 -4.02 -13.35
C LEU A 24 -3.37 -2.79 -14.20
N CYS A 25 -4.09 -2.57 -15.31
CA CYS A 25 -3.93 -1.38 -16.12
C CYS A 25 -4.26 -0.10 -15.33
N PHE A 26 -5.33 -0.10 -14.55
CA PHE A 26 -5.70 1.05 -13.72
C PHE A 26 -4.71 1.30 -12.59
N ILE A 27 -4.15 0.26 -11.98
CA ILE A 27 -3.09 0.39 -10.97
C ILE A 27 -1.85 1.04 -11.58
N VAL A 28 -1.37 0.55 -12.74
CA VAL A 28 -0.22 1.15 -13.43
C VAL A 28 -0.50 2.61 -13.77
N PHE A 29 -1.70 2.91 -14.27
CA PHE A 29 -2.13 4.29 -14.51
C PHE A 29 -2.11 5.13 -13.22
N GLY A 30 -2.60 4.59 -12.10
CA GLY A 30 -2.61 5.26 -10.81
C GLY A 30 -1.21 5.55 -10.26
N LEU A 31 -0.27 4.61 -10.43
CA LEU A 31 1.13 4.81 -10.06
C LEU A 31 1.74 5.96 -10.86
N VAL A 32 1.58 5.95 -12.19
CA VAL A 32 2.09 7.04 -13.05
C VAL A 32 1.43 8.37 -12.72
N LEU A 33 0.10 8.39 -12.55
CA LEU A 33 -0.64 9.58 -12.17
C LEU A 33 -0.20 10.10 -10.80
N GLY A 34 0.03 9.21 -9.84
CA GLY A 34 0.51 9.54 -8.51
C GLY A 34 1.86 10.25 -8.55
N GLU A 35 2.83 9.70 -9.28
CA GLU A 35 4.16 10.31 -9.46
C GLU A 35 4.08 11.69 -10.15
N LEU A 36 3.22 11.85 -11.15
CA LEU A 36 3.01 13.14 -11.81
C LEU A 36 2.41 14.18 -10.85
N LEU A 37 1.41 13.78 -10.05
CA LEU A 37 0.80 14.67 -9.05
C LEU A 37 1.78 15.01 -7.93
N ALA A 38 2.55 14.03 -7.46
CA ALA A 38 3.63 14.19 -6.51
C ALA A 38 4.62 15.27 -6.97
N LEU A 39 5.09 15.17 -8.22
CA LEU A 39 5.99 16.15 -8.80
C LEU A 39 5.36 17.55 -8.87
N LEU A 40 4.10 17.66 -9.31
CA LEU A 40 3.38 18.94 -9.37
C LEU A 40 3.23 19.59 -7.99
N VAL A 41 2.97 18.79 -6.96
CA VAL A 41 2.87 19.24 -5.56
C VAL A 41 4.22 19.70 -5.02
N LEU A 42 5.32 19.13 -5.52
CA LEU A 42 6.67 19.47 -5.11
C LEU A 42 7.14 20.82 -5.68
N LEU A 43 6.77 21.16 -6.91
CA LEU A 43 7.29 22.33 -7.64
C LEU A 43 7.20 23.67 -6.88
N PRO A 44 6.10 24.03 -6.19
CA PRO A 44 6.02 25.28 -5.45
C PRO A 44 7.09 25.43 -4.35
N PHE A 45 7.54 24.32 -3.75
CA PHE A 45 8.58 24.33 -2.72
C PHE A 45 9.98 24.60 -3.28
N PHE A 46 10.16 24.39 -4.59
CA PHE A 46 11.41 24.60 -5.31
C PHE A 46 11.34 25.79 -6.28
N GLN A 47 10.47 26.77 -6.01
CA GLN A 47 10.30 27.96 -6.85
C GLN A 47 10.01 27.61 -8.33
N PHE A 48 9.28 26.50 -8.55
CA PHE A 48 8.97 25.95 -9.87
C PHE A 48 10.18 25.55 -10.73
N SER A 49 11.33 25.27 -10.11
CA SER A 49 12.53 24.75 -10.77
C SER A 49 12.47 23.22 -10.93
N TRP A 50 12.34 22.75 -12.16
CA TRP A 50 12.38 21.31 -12.49
C TRP A 50 13.71 20.66 -12.11
N ALA A 51 14.83 21.35 -12.36
CA ALA A 51 16.16 20.82 -12.03
C ALA A 51 16.34 20.62 -10.53
N SER A 52 15.81 21.55 -9.72
CA SER A 52 15.87 21.45 -8.25
C SER A 52 14.95 20.34 -7.73
N ALA A 53 13.75 20.20 -8.29
CA ALA A 53 12.81 19.13 -7.96
C ALA A 53 13.37 17.74 -8.32
N GLU A 54 13.95 17.59 -9.50
CA GLU A 54 14.59 16.34 -9.93
C GLU A 54 15.81 16.00 -9.05
N HIS A 55 16.65 16.99 -8.74
CA HIS A 55 17.80 16.80 -7.86
C HIS A 55 17.35 16.34 -6.46
N PHE A 56 16.26 16.90 -5.93
CA PHE A 56 15.67 16.49 -4.66
C PHE A 56 15.21 15.02 -4.70
N LEU A 57 14.48 14.61 -5.74
CA LEU A 57 14.01 13.23 -5.92
C LEU A 57 15.13 12.21 -6.11
N ARG A 58 16.24 12.61 -6.75
CA ARG A 58 17.37 11.71 -7.01
C ARG A 58 18.32 11.58 -5.84
N THR A 59 18.57 12.68 -5.14
CA THR A 59 19.58 12.73 -4.09
C THR A 59 19.02 12.23 -2.77
N PHE A 60 17.70 12.38 -2.53
CA PHE A 60 17.06 12.01 -1.25
C PHE A 60 17.90 12.49 -0.04
N SER A 61 18.62 13.61 -0.17
CA SER A 61 19.48 14.10 0.91
C SER A 61 18.60 14.71 1.99
N VAL A 62 18.27 13.85 2.96
CA VAL A 62 17.55 14.11 4.22
C VAL A 62 18.04 15.39 4.91
N TYR A 63 19.30 15.77 4.72
CA TYR A 63 19.92 16.94 5.34
C TYR A 63 19.33 18.31 4.94
N GLU A 64 18.63 18.42 3.81
CA GLU A 64 17.97 19.67 3.39
C GLU A 64 16.46 19.52 3.16
N ALA A 65 15.93 18.30 3.30
CA ALA A 65 14.54 18.00 2.98
C ALA A 65 13.61 18.45 4.11
N GLN A 66 12.72 19.41 3.81
CA GLN A 66 11.58 19.71 4.68
C GLN A 66 10.61 18.50 4.66
N ALA A 67 10.16 18.05 5.83
CA ALA A 67 9.25 16.91 5.95
C ALA A 67 7.90 17.14 5.25
N LEU A 68 7.42 18.40 5.23
CA LEU A 68 6.15 18.77 4.63
C LEU A 68 6.03 18.41 3.13
N PRO A 69 6.96 18.82 2.24
CA PRO A 69 6.98 18.38 0.84
C PRO A 69 6.88 16.86 0.68
N LEU A 70 7.56 16.09 1.52
CA LEU A 70 7.57 14.63 1.45
C LEU A 70 6.21 14.02 1.84
N TYR A 71 5.56 14.52 2.90
CA TYR A 71 4.19 14.10 3.23
C TYR A 71 3.20 14.45 2.13
N LEU A 72 3.28 15.64 1.54
CA LEU A 72 2.35 16.06 0.50
C LEU A 72 2.53 15.25 -0.79
N MET A 73 3.78 14.98 -1.15
CA MET A 73 4.13 14.13 -2.29
C MET A 73 3.61 12.68 -2.11
N GLN A 74 3.85 12.09 -0.94
CA GLN A 74 3.35 10.76 -0.61
C GLN A 74 1.82 10.72 -0.52
N GLY A 75 1.21 11.74 0.08
CA GLY A 75 -0.25 11.88 0.14
C GLY A 75 -0.87 11.97 -1.24
N ALA A 76 -0.30 12.78 -2.15
CA ALA A 76 -0.77 12.87 -3.53
C ALA A 76 -0.69 11.53 -4.27
N SER A 77 0.43 10.82 -4.12
CA SER A 77 0.64 9.50 -4.71
C SER A 77 -0.34 8.46 -4.15
N ALA A 78 -0.51 8.43 -2.83
CA ALA A 78 -1.43 7.54 -2.13
C ALA A 78 -2.89 7.82 -2.53
N ILE A 79 -3.30 9.08 -2.63
CA ILE A 79 -4.66 9.44 -3.07
C ILE A 79 -4.92 8.96 -4.50
N ALA A 80 -3.95 9.15 -5.42
CA ALA A 80 -4.09 8.69 -6.80
C ALA A 80 -4.28 7.17 -6.88
N LEU A 81 -3.44 6.40 -6.19
CA LEU A 81 -3.47 4.95 -6.23
C LEU A 81 -4.62 4.33 -5.42
N PHE A 82 -4.86 4.81 -4.19
CA PHE A 82 -5.77 4.16 -3.24
C PHE A 82 -7.18 4.72 -3.24
N LEU A 83 -7.40 5.93 -3.73
CA LEU A 83 -8.74 6.53 -3.80
C LEU A 83 -9.21 6.69 -5.24
N VAL A 84 -8.42 7.38 -6.08
CA VAL A 84 -8.84 7.72 -7.44
C VAL A 84 -8.99 6.47 -8.30
N VAL A 85 -8.01 5.56 -8.29
CA VAL A 85 -8.09 4.32 -9.07
C VAL A 85 -9.28 3.44 -8.67
N PRO A 86 -9.46 3.06 -7.39
CA PRO A 86 -10.63 2.27 -6.99
C PRO A 86 -11.95 2.99 -7.28
N TRP A 87 -12.00 4.32 -7.11
CA TRP A 87 -13.20 5.09 -7.43
C TRP A 87 -13.55 5.04 -8.93
N ILE A 88 -12.56 5.26 -9.81
CA ILE A 88 -12.76 5.16 -11.26
C ILE A 88 -13.23 3.75 -11.61
N GLN A 89 -12.57 2.72 -11.07
CA GLN A 89 -12.90 1.35 -11.37
C GLN A 89 -14.31 0.97 -10.89
N LEU A 90 -14.67 1.34 -9.66
CA LEU A 90 -16.01 1.08 -9.13
C LEU A 90 -17.10 1.83 -9.89
N ARG A 91 -16.85 3.09 -10.27
CA ARG A 91 -17.84 3.93 -10.95
C ARG A 91 -18.04 3.54 -12.41
N PHE A 92 -16.96 3.31 -13.14
CA PHE A 92 -16.99 3.14 -14.59
C PHE A 92 -16.95 1.68 -15.03
N VAL A 93 -16.27 0.80 -14.28
CA VAL A 93 -16.13 -0.62 -14.63
C VAL A 93 -17.21 -1.44 -13.93
N GLU A 94 -17.28 -1.39 -12.60
CA GLU A 94 -18.22 -2.21 -11.81
C GLU A 94 -19.62 -1.61 -11.70
N LYS A 95 -19.76 -0.30 -11.94
CA LYS A 95 -21.00 0.47 -11.78
C LYS A 95 -21.64 0.29 -10.39
N ARG A 96 -20.81 0.21 -9.34
CA ARG A 96 -21.23 0.03 -7.95
C ARG A 96 -20.95 1.27 -7.11
N PRO A 97 -21.81 1.58 -6.13
CA PRO A 97 -21.55 2.67 -5.20
C PRO A 97 -20.46 2.28 -4.18
N LEU A 98 -19.66 3.26 -3.75
CA LEU A 98 -18.65 3.10 -2.68
C LEU A 98 -19.27 2.67 -1.34
N SER A 99 -20.53 2.99 -1.10
CA SER A 99 -21.26 2.62 0.13
C SER A 99 -21.42 1.11 0.31
N GLY A 100 -21.11 0.30 -0.70
CA GLY A 100 -21.06 -1.17 -0.60
C GLY A 100 -19.95 -1.69 0.31
N PHE A 101 -18.85 -0.94 0.49
CA PHE A 101 -17.65 -1.42 1.18
C PHE A 101 -17.65 -1.12 2.69
N PHE A 102 -18.43 -0.15 3.15
CA PHE A 102 -18.43 0.31 4.55
C PHE A 102 -19.70 -0.10 5.34
N GLN A 103 -20.32 -1.23 4.99
CA GLN A 103 -21.64 -1.59 5.52
C GLN A 103 -21.62 -2.36 6.85
N ARG A 104 -20.47 -2.94 7.22
CA ARG A 104 -20.32 -3.74 8.43
C ARG A 104 -19.30 -3.07 9.35
N LEU A 105 -19.73 -2.73 10.55
CA LEU A 105 -18.81 -2.42 11.63
C LEU A 105 -18.27 -3.72 12.22
N PRO A 106 -16.97 -3.80 12.53
CA PRO A 106 -16.39 -4.99 13.11
C PRO A 106 -16.98 -5.25 14.50
N SER A 107 -17.10 -6.52 14.86
CA SER A 107 -17.54 -6.90 16.22
C SER A 107 -16.45 -6.63 17.26
N TRP A 108 -16.81 -6.53 18.55
CA TRP A 108 -15.82 -6.35 19.63
C TRP A 108 -14.80 -7.49 19.70
N LEU A 109 -15.21 -8.70 19.32
CA LEU A 109 -14.32 -9.85 19.23
C LEU A 109 -13.30 -9.67 18.09
N GLU A 110 -13.77 -9.27 16.91
CA GLU A 110 -12.90 -8.96 15.76
C GLU A 110 -11.89 -7.88 16.13
N LEU A 111 -12.34 -6.78 16.74
CA LEU A 111 -11.45 -5.71 17.22
C LEU A 111 -10.43 -6.21 18.25
N GLY A 112 -10.87 -7.03 19.22
CA GLY A 112 -10.00 -7.60 20.24
C GLY A 112 -8.94 -8.54 19.67
N LEU A 113 -9.32 -9.37 18.69
CA LEU A 113 -8.40 -10.25 17.98
C LEU A 113 -7.39 -9.45 17.15
N THR A 114 -7.85 -8.45 16.39
CA THR A 114 -6.97 -7.55 15.63
C THR A 114 -5.95 -6.86 16.54
N LEU A 115 -6.39 -6.35 17.69
CA LEU A 115 -5.50 -5.68 18.65
C LEU A 115 -4.49 -6.64 19.29
N ALA A 116 -4.96 -7.78 19.82
CA ALA A 116 -4.09 -8.79 20.43
C ALA A 116 -2.99 -9.22 19.47
N LEU A 117 -3.37 -9.35 18.21
CA LEU A 117 -2.47 -9.75 17.17
C LEU A 117 -1.51 -8.66 16.74
N ALA A 118 -1.98 -7.42 16.55
CA ALA A 118 -1.09 -6.28 16.30
C ALA A 118 0.00 -6.19 17.38
N LEU A 119 -0.34 -6.44 18.64
CA LEU A 119 0.62 -6.52 19.75
C LEU A 119 1.59 -7.69 19.59
N CYS A 120 1.12 -8.90 19.27
CA CYS A 120 2.00 -10.05 18.99
C CYS A 120 3.02 -9.73 17.88
N PHE A 121 2.62 -9.02 16.83
CA PHE A 121 3.50 -8.65 15.72
C PHE A 121 4.48 -7.56 16.11
N MET A 122 4.06 -6.59 16.91
CA MET A 122 4.95 -5.55 17.41
C MET A 122 6.16 -6.15 18.16
N PHE A 123 5.98 -7.25 18.89
CA PHE A 123 7.08 -7.94 19.59
C PHE A 123 7.83 -8.95 18.73
N SER A 124 7.17 -9.62 17.78
CA SER A 124 7.78 -10.69 16.98
C SER A 124 8.46 -10.22 15.70
N LEU A 125 8.10 -9.06 15.15
CA LEU A 125 8.69 -8.53 13.92
C LEU A 125 10.17 -8.13 14.06
N PRO A 126 10.63 -7.42 15.11
CA PRO A 126 12.01 -6.94 15.17
C PRO A 126 13.07 -8.05 15.07
N PRO A 127 12.93 -9.22 15.76
CA PRO A 127 13.85 -10.33 15.57
C PRO A 127 13.89 -10.88 14.14
N VAL A 128 12.75 -10.89 13.44
CA VAL A 128 12.66 -11.38 12.06
C VAL A 128 13.32 -10.40 11.09
N ILE A 129 13.16 -9.09 11.34
CA ILE A 129 13.87 -8.03 10.59
C ILE A 129 15.38 -8.14 10.79
N GLU A 130 15.84 -8.38 12.02
CA GLU A 130 17.27 -8.53 12.29
C GLU A 130 17.86 -9.78 11.62
N TRP A 131 17.15 -10.91 11.70
CA TRP A 131 17.51 -12.12 10.96
C TRP A 131 17.58 -11.85 9.44
N ASN A 132 16.70 -10.98 8.94
CA ASN A 132 16.67 -10.57 7.55
C ASN A 132 17.94 -9.88 7.08
N LYS A 133 18.44 -8.95 7.89
CA LYS A 133 19.64 -8.15 7.59
C LYS A 133 20.89 -9.00 7.45
N GLY A 134 20.92 -10.14 8.15
CA GLY A 134 21.98 -11.15 8.10
C GLY A 134 21.91 -12.11 6.90
N LEU A 135 20.89 -12.02 6.04
CA LEU A 135 20.82 -12.83 4.82
C LEU A 135 21.80 -12.27 3.78
N HIS A 136 22.67 -13.16 3.28
CA HIS A 136 23.57 -12.87 2.16
C HIS A 136 23.13 -13.66 0.94
N LEU A 137 23.12 -12.98 -0.22
CA LEU A 137 22.80 -13.63 -1.47
C LEU A 137 24.03 -14.33 -2.06
N PRO A 138 23.82 -15.33 -2.94
CA PRO A 138 24.91 -15.93 -3.70
C PRO A 138 25.68 -14.87 -4.51
N ALA A 139 26.97 -15.12 -4.75
CA ALA A 139 27.87 -14.15 -5.38
C ALA A 139 27.40 -13.60 -6.75
N PHE A 140 26.61 -14.37 -7.52
CA PHE A 140 26.06 -13.90 -8.80
C PHE A 140 24.96 -12.83 -8.66
N LEU A 141 24.46 -12.58 -7.44
CA LEU A 141 23.48 -11.53 -7.11
C LEU A 141 24.07 -10.42 -6.24
N ALA A 142 25.41 -10.31 -6.13
CA ALA A 142 26.05 -9.30 -5.28
C ALA A 142 25.62 -7.87 -5.63
N ASP A 143 25.50 -7.55 -6.92
CA ASP A 143 25.02 -6.23 -7.38
C ASP A 143 23.56 -5.99 -6.96
N THR A 144 22.72 -7.03 -7.03
CA THR A 144 21.34 -6.97 -6.55
C THR A 144 21.31 -6.77 -5.04
N GLU A 145 22.15 -7.49 -4.28
CA GLU A 145 22.27 -7.33 -2.83
C GLU A 145 22.65 -5.91 -2.42
N SER A 146 23.67 -5.33 -3.05
CA SER A 146 24.09 -3.95 -2.75
C SER A 146 22.99 -2.93 -3.04
N TRP A 147 22.29 -3.09 -4.16
CA TRP A 147 21.15 -2.23 -4.53
C TRP A 147 19.98 -2.36 -3.55
N MET A 148 19.72 -3.56 -3.05
CA MET A 148 18.68 -3.80 -2.04
C MET A 148 19.01 -3.14 -0.71
N ARG A 149 20.24 -3.31 -0.21
CA ARG A 149 20.69 -2.67 1.04
C ARG A 149 20.58 -1.15 0.94
N LEU A 150 20.97 -0.57 -0.20
CA LEU A 150 20.79 0.86 -0.46
C LEU A 150 19.31 1.28 -0.41
N MET A 151 18.39 0.45 -0.92
CA MET A 151 16.97 0.77 -0.90
C MET A 151 16.36 0.64 0.50
N GLU A 152 16.80 -0.34 1.28
CA GLU A 152 16.43 -0.51 2.69
C GLU A 152 16.91 0.69 3.53
N ASP A 153 18.17 1.11 3.36
CA ASP A 153 18.73 2.28 4.05
C ASP A 153 17.95 3.56 3.73
N ARG A 154 17.55 3.73 2.46
CA ARG A 154 16.71 4.88 2.05
C ARG A 154 15.32 4.82 2.65
N ALA A 155 14.69 3.65 2.67
CA ALA A 155 13.38 3.45 3.27
C ALA A 155 13.42 3.74 4.78
N GLN A 156 14.48 3.32 5.47
CA GLN A 156 14.69 3.61 6.89
C GLN A 156 14.85 5.12 7.12
N GLN A 157 15.72 5.77 6.35
CA GLN A 157 15.94 7.22 6.46
C GLN A 157 14.66 8.04 6.22
N LEU A 158 13.85 7.65 5.23
CA LEU A 158 12.55 8.27 4.98
C LEU A 158 11.59 8.05 6.15
N THR A 159 11.53 6.82 6.67
CA THR A 159 10.71 6.49 7.83
C THR A 159 11.11 7.32 9.04
N ASP A 160 12.40 7.44 9.32
CA ASP A 160 12.92 8.23 10.43
C ASP A 160 12.55 9.72 10.27
N LEU A 161 12.72 10.30 9.08
CA LEU A 161 12.35 11.70 8.82
C LEU A 161 10.84 11.93 8.94
N LEU A 162 10.01 11.01 8.45
CA LEU A 162 8.55 11.10 8.50
C LEU A 162 7.98 10.74 9.88
N THR A 163 8.81 10.33 10.82
CA THR A 163 8.42 10.05 12.21
C THR A 163 9.12 10.97 13.22
N SER A 164 10.12 11.75 12.80
CA SER A 164 10.88 12.69 13.64
C SER A 164 10.21 14.05 13.79
N PHE A 165 8.90 14.09 14.05
CA PHE A 165 8.15 15.33 14.26
C PHE A 165 7.95 15.65 15.74
N THR A 166 7.92 16.94 16.07
CA THR A 166 7.73 17.43 17.45
C THR A 166 6.45 18.24 17.63
N ASP A 167 5.80 18.63 16.54
CA ASP A 167 4.64 19.52 16.53
C ASP A 167 3.34 18.78 16.19
N TRP A 168 2.24 19.24 16.81
CA TRP A 168 0.90 18.66 16.64
C TRP A 168 0.37 18.66 15.20
N PRO A 169 0.54 19.74 14.40
CA PRO A 169 0.07 19.74 13.01
C PRO A 169 0.75 18.69 12.14
N THR A 170 2.07 18.52 12.29
CA THR A 170 2.82 17.50 11.54
C THR A 170 2.41 16.09 11.96
N LEU A 171 2.13 15.87 13.25
CA LEU A 171 1.58 14.59 13.73
C LEU A 171 0.24 14.25 13.04
N LEU A 172 -0.69 15.20 12.94
CA LEU A 172 -1.99 14.97 12.28
C LEU A 172 -1.82 14.67 10.80
N LEU A 173 -0.90 15.38 10.13
CA LEU A 173 -0.59 15.14 8.73
C LEU A 173 0.05 13.75 8.53
N ALA A 174 1.00 13.37 9.38
CA ALA A 174 1.63 12.06 9.35
C ALA A 174 0.61 10.94 9.57
N LEU A 175 -0.29 11.07 10.55
CA LEU A 175 -1.38 10.11 10.76
C LEU A 175 -2.31 10.01 9.54
N LEU A 176 -2.70 11.14 8.96
CA LEU A 176 -3.57 11.15 7.80
C LEU A 176 -2.92 10.46 6.60
N VAL A 177 -1.67 10.82 6.29
CA VAL A 177 -0.96 10.36 5.08
C VAL A 177 -0.40 8.95 5.22
N MET A 178 0.19 8.61 6.37
CA MET A 178 0.92 7.36 6.56
C MET A 178 0.09 6.26 7.22
N SER A 179 -1.07 6.59 7.82
CA SER A 179 -1.92 5.60 8.49
C SER A 179 -3.32 5.55 7.89
N VAL A 180 -4.04 6.68 7.85
CA VAL A 180 -5.44 6.70 7.39
C VAL A 180 -5.55 6.42 5.89
N LEU A 181 -4.78 7.10 5.05
CA LEU A 181 -4.83 6.89 3.59
C LEU A 181 -4.48 5.44 3.20
N PRO A 182 -3.38 4.83 3.68
CA PRO A 182 -3.09 3.42 3.42
C PRO A 182 -4.17 2.47 3.97
N GLY A 183 -4.71 2.74 5.16
CA GLY A 183 -5.76 1.91 5.76
C GLY A 183 -7.06 1.92 4.94
N VAL A 184 -7.48 3.11 4.47
CA VAL A 184 -8.64 3.21 3.56
C VAL A 184 -8.34 2.57 2.20
N GLY A 185 -7.11 2.71 1.72
CA GLY A 185 -6.63 2.08 0.48
C GLY A 185 -6.65 0.56 0.53
N GLU A 186 -6.26 -0.03 1.65
CA GLU A 186 -6.35 -1.47 1.89
C GLU A 186 -7.79 -1.97 1.71
N GLU A 187 -8.75 -1.28 2.32
CA GLU A 187 -10.16 -1.70 2.21
C GLU A 187 -10.71 -1.53 0.79
N LEU A 188 -10.43 -0.40 0.12
CA LEU A 188 -10.99 -0.11 -1.19
C LEU A 188 -10.32 -0.87 -2.34
N LEU A 189 -9.00 -0.81 -2.42
CA LEU A 189 -8.25 -1.41 -3.53
C LEU A 189 -8.01 -2.90 -3.29
N PHE A 190 -7.55 -3.29 -2.11
CA PHE A 190 -7.10 -4.65 -1.87
C PHE A 190 -8.25 -5.58 -1.53
N ARG A 191 -8.96 -5.32 -0.44
CA ARG A 191 -10.14 -6.12 -0.04
C ARG A 191 -11.28 -5.94 -1.03
N GLY A 192 -11.50 -4.69 -1.43
CA GLY A 192 -12.64 -4.32 -2.25
C GLY A 192 -12.55 -4.77 -3.71
N LEU A 193 -11.37 -4.71 -4.32
CA LEU A 193 -11.18 -5.03 -5.73
C LEU A 193 -10.26 -6.24 -5.94
N ILE A 194 -8.98 -6.15 -5.56
CA ILE A 194 -7.95 -7.16 -5.87
C ILE A 194 -8.36 -8.55 -5.34
N GLN A 195 -8.63 -8.67 -4.05
CA GLN A 195 -8.98 -9.94 -3.41
C GLN A 195 -10.27 -10.52 -3.99
N ASN A 196 -11.28 -9.67 -4.23
CA ASN A 196 -12.55 -10.07 -4.85
C ASN A 196 -12.39 -10.60 -6.26
N TYR A 197 -11.59 -9.95 -7.12
CA TYR A 197 -11.35 -10.40 -8.48
C TYR A 197 -10.52 -11.68 -8.53
N ILE A 198 -9.49 -11.80 -7.69
CA ILE A 198 -8.67 -13.01 -7.62
C ILE A 198 -9.50 -14.17 -7.08
N HIS A 199 -10.33 -13.95 -6.07
CA HIS A 199 -11.25 -14.96 -5.57
C HIS A 199 -12.22 -15.42 -6.67
N GLN A 200 -12.77 -14.52 -7.47
CA GLN A 200 -13.65 -14.90 -8.59
C GLN A 200 -12.93 -15.67 -9.69
N ALA A 201 -11.67 -15.33 -9.97
CA ALA A 201 -10.87 -16.00 -10.99
C ALA A 201 -10.40 -17.39 -10.55
N THR A 202 -9.96 -17.52 -9.30
CA THR A 202 -9.34 -18.75 -8.77
C THR A 202 -10.32 -19.65 -8.02
N ARG A 203 -11.46 -19.10 -7.59
CA ARG A 203 -12.43 -19.72 -6.66
C ARG A 203 -11.80 -20.18 -5.34
N ASN A 204 -10.66 -19.60 -4.96
CA ASN A 204 -9.95 -19.92 -3.73
C ASN A 204 -9.67 -18.64 -2.93
N PRO A 205 -10.32 -18.43 -1.76
CA PRO A 205 -10.16 -17.21 -0.99
C PRO A 205 -8.72 -17.04 -0.46
N HIS A 206 -8.02 -18.14 -0.17
CA HIS A 206 -6.63 -18.10 0.31
C HIS A 206 -5.70 -17.51 -0.74
N VAL A 207 -5.89 -17.86 -2.03
CA VAL A 207 -5.06 -17.31 -3.11
C VAL A 207 -5.29 -15.80 -3.24
N GLY A 208 -6.53 -15.33 -3.12
CA GLY A 208 -6.84 -13.90 -3.10
C GLY A 208 -6.10 -13.15 -2.00
N ILE A 209 -6.03 -13.73 -0.81
CA ILE A 209 -5.34 -13.15 0.35
C ILE A 209 -3.83 -13.07 0.12
N TRP A 210 -3.19 -14.20 -0.22
CA TRP A 210 -1.74 -14.26 -0.43
C TRP A 210 -1.26 -13.33 -1.55
N VAL A 211 -2.03 -13.22 -2.63
CA VAL A 211 -1.67 -12.34 -3.74
C VAL A 211 -1.92 -10.87 -3.39
N SER A 212 -3.05 -10.55 -2.76
CA SER A 212 -3.37 -9.17 -2.35
C SER A 212 -2.28 -8.61 -1.42
N ALA A 213 -1.85 -9.44 -0.50
CA ALA A 213 -0.77 -9.17 0.42
C ALA A 213 0.61 -8.99 -0.18
N PHE A 214 0.97 -9.87 -1.10
CA PHE A 214 2.17 -9.75 -1.91
C PHE A 214 2.17 -8.39 -2.63
N LEU A 215 1.04 -8.04 -3.25
CA LEU A 215 0.88 -6.78 -3.96
C LEU A 215 0.92 -5.57 -3.02
N PHE A 216 0.37 -5.69 -1.80
CA PHE A 216 0.40 -4.62 -0.80
C PHE A 216 1.85 -4.30 -0.39
N GLY A 217 2.64 -5.33 -0.07
CA GLY A 217 4.07 -5.18 0.20
C GLY A 217 4.86 -4.62 -0.99
N PHE A 218 4.46 -4.98 -2.21
CA PHE A 218 5.09 -4.48 -3.44
C PHE A 218 4.84 -2.98 -3.67
N PHE A 219 3.61 -2.49 -3.45
CA PHE A 219 3.26 -1.08 -3.72
C PHE A 219 3.81 -0.08 -2.69
N ILE A 220 4.10 -0.52 -1.46
CA ILE A 220 4.65 0.32 -0.39
C ILE A 220 6.19 0.46 -0.51
N PHE A 221 6.79 0.03 -1.62
CA PHE A 221 8.24 0.15 -1.89
C PHE A 221 9.10 -0.70 -0.96
N SER A 222 8.87 -2.01 -0.92
CA SER A 222 9.88 -2.99 -0.50
C SER A 222 10.16 -3.92 -1.66
N PHE A 223 11.11 -3.54 -2.52
CA PHE A 223 11.42 -4.28 -3.75
C PHE A 223 12.02 -5.67 -3.50
N TRP A 224 12.25 -6.08 -2.25
CA TRP A 224 12.51 -7.48 -1.95
C TRP A 224 11.32 -8.17 -1.32
N LEU A 225 10.83 -9.11 -2.10
CA LEU A 225 10.07 -10.24 -1.67
C LEU A 225 10.86 -11.09 -0.66
N ASN A 226 10.98 -10.63 0.58
CA ASN A 226 11.40 -11.46 1.73
C ASN A 226 10.15 -11.95 2.46
N PRO A 227 10.13 -13.18 3.03
CA PRO A 227 9.01 -13.68 3.81
C PRO A 227 8.59 -12.78 4.96
N THR A 228 9.40 -11.80 5.39
CA THR A 228 9.08 -10.87 6.48
C THR A 228 8.06 -9.79 6.10
N HIS A 229 8.16 -9.17 4.92
CA HIS A 229 7.21 -8.16 4.45
C HIS A 229 6.03 -8.79 3.70
N VAL A 230 6.26 -9.93 3.04
CA VAL A 230 5.17 -10.77 2.54
C VAL A 230 4.42 -11.41 3.70
N ALA A 231 5.06 -11.85 4.79
CA ALA A 231 4.32 -12.22 6.00
C ALA A 231 3.68 -10.99 6.62
N GLY A 232 4.33 -9.84 6.72
CA GLY A 232 3.70 -8.62 7.23
C GLY A 232 2.41 -8.25 6.52
N GLY A 233 2.44 -8.16 5.18
CA GLY A 233 1.29 -7.85 4.32
C GLY A 233 0.32 -9.02 4.13
N ALA A 234 0.80 -10.27 4.05
CA ALA A 234 -0.03 -11.48 3.91
C ALA A 234 -0.71 -11.87 5.17
N PHE A 235 -0.07 -11.59 6.28
CA PHE A 235 -0.67 -11.74 7.57
C PHE A 235 -1.72 -10.63 7.76
N TRP A 236 -1.37 -9.34 7.66
CA TRP A 236 -2.35 -8.23 7.78
C TRP A 236 -3.62 -8.44 6.94
N LEU A 237 -3.49 -8.85 5.68
CA LEU A 237 -4.64 -9.13 4.81
C LEU A 237 -5.36 -10.46 5.15
N SER A 238 -4.66 -11.49 5.65
CA SER A 238 -5.27 -12.77 6.05
C SER A 238 -6.07 -12.74 7.36
N LEU A 239 -5.93 -11.69 8.16
CA LEU A 239 -6.47 -11.64 9.54
C LEU A 239 -7.84 -11.01 9.69
N PHE A 240 -8.40 -10.64 8.56
CA PHE A 240 -9.77 -10.17 8.45
C PHE A 240 -10.61 -11.17 7.63
N LEU A 241 -10.15 -12.43 7.58
CA LEU A 241 -11.04 -13.60 7.53
C LEU A 241 -11.67 -13.79 8.91
#